data_AF-A0A8J2T6R7-F1
#
_entry.id   AF-A0A8J2T6R7-F1
#
_cell.length_a   1.000
_cell.length_b   1.000
_cell.length_c   1.000
_cell.angle_alpha   90.00
_cell.angle_beta   90.00
_cell.angle_gamma   90.00
#
_symmetry.space_group_name_H-M   'P 1'
#
loop_
_entity.id
_entity.type
_entity.pdbx_description
1 polymer ?
#
loop_
_entity_poly.entity_id
_entity_poly.type
_entity_poly.pdbx_seq_one_letter_code
_entity_poly.pdbx_strand_id
1 'polypeptide(L)'
;MSIARHLKCLYSTIMKSWNESEVLIDRKSKFQARCCAITSPQEVPVLLQELINGNKSVKKASHQHMYAWRTADIALKDSTNSTMVKTKGVAKKHRHSANVGRQREFKNLQQDCQDCGESGAGQRLLTLLQRADIVNVLIIVTRWYGGVPLGSARFRHISSTAAESLKKGGFL
;
A
#
# COMPACT_ATOMS: atom_id res chain seq x y z
N MET A 1 19.26 -31.57 22.77
CA MET A 1 19.26 -30.11 22.50
C MET A 1 18.41 -29.86 21.27
N SER A 2 17.32 -29.10 21.40
CA SER A 2 16.17 -29.13 20.48
C SER A 2 16.44 -28.47 19.12
N ILE A 3 16.16 -29.22 18.04
CA ILE A 3 16.07 -28.80 16.63
C ILE A 3 15.25 -27.50 16.45
N ALA A 4 14.33 -27.20 17.38
CA ALA A 4 13.52 -25.99 17.38
C ALA A 4 14.32 -24.68 17.44
N ARG A 5 15.55 -24.68 18.00
CA ARG A 5 16.39 -23.47 18.04
C ARG A 5 17.00 -23.13 16.68
N HIS A 6 17.32 -24.13 15.85
CA HIS A 6 17.84 -23.93 14.49
C HIS A 6 16.73 -23.51 13.51
N LEU A 7 15.51 -24.04 13.66
CA LEU A 7 14.35 -23.60 12.87
C LEU A 7 13.98 -22.14 13.14
N LYS A 8 14.12 -21.64 14.38
CA LYS A 8 13.90 -20.22 14.72
C LYS A 8 14.86 -19.27 14.00
N CYS A 9 16.09 -19.71 13.73
CA CYS A 9 17.11 -18.90 13.04
C CYS A 9 16.85 -18.83 11.52
N LEU A 10 16.28 -19.89 10.94
CA LEU A 10 15.86 -19.92 9.52
C LEU A 10 14.47 -19.27 9.27
N TYR A 11 13.59 -19.29 10.28
CA TYR A 11 12.31 -18.55 10.29
C TYR A 11 12.50 -17.02 10.34
N SER A 12 13.73 -16.58 10.57
CA SER A 12 14.17 -15.18 10.45
C SER A 12 14.23 -14.69 8.99
N THR A 13 13.78 -15.51 8.02
CA THR A 13 13.50 -15.06 6.66
C THR A 13 12.27 -14.14 6.67
N ILE A 14 12.50 -12.92 7.15
CA ILE A 14 11.76 -11.68 6.95
C ILE A 14 10.28 -11.74 7.37
N MET A 15 10.01 -11.82 8.68
CA MET A 15 8.75 -11.29 9.21
C MET A 15 8.66 -9.81 8.80
N LYS A 16 7.77 -9.47 7.88
CA LYS A 16 7.64 -8.09 7.39
C LYS A 16 7.09 -7.20 8.50
N SER A 17 7.79 -6.09 8.74
CA SER A 17 7.34 -5.10 9.72
C SER A 17 6.14 -4.33 9.16
N TRP A 18 5.09 -4.23 9.95
CA TRP A 18 3.88 -3.47 9.62
C TRP A 18 4.05 -2.01 10.01
N ASN A 19 3.77 -1.10 9.08
CA ASN A 19 3.65 0.33 9.38
C ASN A 19 2.19 0.60 9.76
N GLU A 20 1.90 0.68 11.06
CA GLU A 20 0.53 0.81 11.56
C GLU A 20 0.09 2.27 11.69
N SER A 21 -1.13 2.57 11.24
CA SER A 21 -1.78 3.84 11.60
C SER A 21 -2.12 3.86 13.09
N GLU A 22 -2.40 5.04 13.62
CA GLU A 22 -3.12 5.14 14.88
C GLU A 22 -4.49 4.47 14.75
N VAL A 23 -5.04 4.05 15.89
CA VAL A 23 -6.40 3.51 15.95
C VAL A 23 -7.38 4.68 15.94
N LEU A 24 -8.06 4.87 14.82
CA LEU A 24 -9.13 5.85 14.69
C LEU A 24 -10.41 5.30 15.31
N ILE A 25 -11.07 6.09 16.16
CA ILE A 25 -12.32 5.71 16.84
C ILE A 25 -13.44 6.70 16.49
N ASP A 26 -14.59 6.20 16.05
CA ASP A 26 -15.82 6.97 15.82
C ASP A 26 -17.04 6.14 16.23
N ARG A 27 -17.88 6.68 17.13
CA ARG A 27 -19.05 5.98 17.72
C ARG A 27 -18.74 4.53 18.11
N LYS A 28 -17.64 4.35 18.86
CA LYS A 28 -17.07 3.06 19.30
C LYS A 28 -16.56 2.13 18.19
N SER A 29 -16.83 2.45 16.93
CA SER A 29 -16.22 1.75 15.80
C SER A 29 -14.75 2.12 15.73
N LYS A 30 -13.89 1.13 15.49
CA LYS A 30 -12.44 1.32 15.42
C LYS A 30 -11.94 0.99 14.03
N PHE A 31 -10.92 1.72 13.58
CA PHE A 31 -10.25 1.52 12.31
C PHE A 31 -8.74 1.57 12.54
N GLN A 32 -8.02 0.63 11.93
CA GLN A 32 -6.57 0.67 11.92
C GLN A 32 -6.06 0.12 10.60
N ALA A 33 -5.12 0.82 9.99
CA ALA A 33 -4.47 0.40 8.77
C ALA A 33 -3.05 -0.12 9.03
N ARG A 34 -2.60 -1.00 8.15
CA ARG A 34 -1.25 -1.57 8.15
C ARG A 34 -0.75 -1.68 6.72
N CYS A 35 0.44 -1.18 6.44
CA CYS A 35 1.09 -1.43 5.16
C CYS A 35 2.49 -2.01 5.34
N CYS A 36 2.89 -2.81 4.37
CA CYS A 36 4.25 -3.32 4.24
C CYS A 36 4.64 -3.38 2.77
N ALA A 37 5.94 -3.35 2.50
CA ALA A 37 6.45 -3.56 1.16
C ALA A 37 6.24 -5.02 0.75
N ILE A 38 5.89 -5.27 -0.50
CA ILE A 38 5.81 -6.61 -1.12
C ILE A 38 6.55 -6.61 -2.45
N THR A 39 7.13 -7.74 -2.81
CA THR A 39 7.83 -7.91 -4.09
C THR A 39 7.04 -8.78 -5.06
N SER A 40 6.15 -9.61 -4.53
CA SER A 40 5.43 -10.60 -5.32
C SER A 40 3.98 -10.76 -4.80
N PRO A 41 3.00 -10.98 -5.70
CA PRO A 41 1.61 -11.29 -5.34
C PRO A 41 1.47 -12.50 -4.42
N GLN A 42 2.38 -13.48 -4.55
CA GLN A 42 2.36 -14.72 -3.79
C GLN A 42 2.62 -14.52 -2.29
N GLU A 43 3.18 -13.37 -1.89
CA GLU A 43 3.36 -13.00 -0.48
C GLU A 43 2.03 -12.65 0.20
N VAL A 44 1.04 -12.15 -0.54
CA VAL A 44 -0.19 -11.57 0.03
C VAL A 44 -0.99 -12.58 0.84
N PRO A 45 -1.30 -13.80 0.36
CA PRO A 45 -2.04 -14.78 1.17
C PRO A 45 -1.35 -15.15 2.48
N VAL A 46 -0.01 -15.24 2.48
CA VAL A 46 0.79 -15.58 3.67
C VAL A 46 0.71 -14.44 4.68
N LEU A 47 0.94 -13.20 4.25
CA LEU A 47 0.88 -12.01 5.11
C LEU A 47 -0.50 -11.80 5.75
N LEU A 48 -1.58 -12.08 5.00
CA LEU A 48 -2.95 -12.01 5.53
C LEU A 48 -3.19 -13.06 6.64
N GLN A 49 -2.74 -14.29 6.42
CA GLN A 49 -2.87 -15.36 7.41
C GLN A 49 -2.03 -15.08 8.66
N GLU A 50 -0.80 -14.60 8.49
CA GLU A 50 0.07 -14.21 9.60
C GLU A 50 -0.56 -13.09 10.44
N LEU A 51 -1.13 -12.07 9.80
CA LEU A 51 -1.81 -10.98 10.51
C LEU A 51 -2.98 -11.50 11.36
N ILE A 52 -3.83 -12.37 10.80
CA ILE A 52 -4.97 -12.95 11.54
C ILE A 52 -4.48 -13.85 12.69
N ASN A 53 -3.50 -14.69 12.44
CA ASN A 53 -3.02 -15.66 13.42
C ASN A 53 -2.21 -15.00 14.55
N GLY A 54 -1.44 -13.96 14.22
CA GLY A 54 -0.63 -13.20 15.18
C GLY A 54 -1.43 -12.20 16.01
N ASN A 55 -2.62 -11.78 15.57
CA ASN A 55 -3.40 -10.75 16.24
C ASN A 55 -4.85 -11.18 16.52
N LYS A 56 -5.10 -11.63 17.76
CA LYS A 56 -6.44 -12.05 18.23
C LYS A 56 -7.50 -10.96 18.11
N SER A 57 -7.13 -9.67 18.19
CA SER A 57 -8.06 -8.56 18.03
C SER A 57 -8.52 -8.45 16.57
N VAL A 58 -7.58 -8.55 15.62
CA VAL A 58 -7.88 -8.55 14.18
C VAL A 58 -8.74 -9.75 13.81
N LYS A 59 -8.42 -10.95 14.33
CA LYS A 59 -9.22 -12.17 14.09
C LYS A 59 -10.69 -12.03 14.50
N LYS A 60 -10.98 -11.20 15.51
CA LYS A 60 -12.35 -10.92 16.00
C LYS A 60 -12.99 -9.67 15.39
N ALA A 61 -12.29 -8.98 14.48
CA ALA A 61 -12.81 -7.78 13.85
C ALA A 61 -13.99 -8.11 12.93
N SER A 62 -14.90 -7.15 12.78
CA SER A 62 -16.06 -7.28 11.89
C SER A 62 -15.65 -7.36 10.42
N HIS A 63 -14.59 -6.62 10.05
CA HIS A 63 -13.91 -6.71 8.76
C HIS A 63 -12.41 -6.82 9.03
N GLN A 64 -11.88 -8.04 8.90
CA GLN A 64 -10.53 -8.39 9.35
C GLN A 64 -9.44 -7.73 8.50
N HIS A 65 -9.57 -7.82 7.18
CA HIS A 65 -8.59 -7.28 6.23
C HIS A 65 -9.27 -6.79 4.94
N MET A 66 -9.82 -5.58 4.95
CA MET A 66 -10.05 -4.86 3.69
C MET A 66 -8.67 -4.55 3.11
N TYR A 67 -8.33 -4.97 1.90
CA TYR A 67 -6.97 -4.78 1.40
C TYR A 67 -6.91 -4.40 -0.08
N ALA A 68 -5.77 -3.82 -0.45
CA ALA A 68 -5.35 -3.68 -1.82
C ALA A 68 -3.82 -3.79 -1.90
N TRP A 69 -3.31 -4.21 -3.05
CA TRP A 69 -1.88 -4.24 -3.29
C TRP A 69 -1.56 -3.98 -4.76
N ARG A 70 -0.33 -3.56 -5.01
CA ARG A 70 0.24 -3.41 -6.36
C ARG A 70 1.69 -3.91 -6.33
N THR A 71 2.12 -4.63 -7.36
CA THR A 71 3.52 -5.04 -7.56
C THR A 71 3.94 -4.74 -9.00
N ALA A 72 5.17 -4.29 -9.20
CA ALA A 72 5.73 -4.03 -10.52
C ALA A 72 7.27 -4.03 -10.48
N ASP A 73 7.86 -4.36 -11.63
CA ASP A 73 9.28 -4.12 -11.87
C ASP A 73 9.48 -2.65 -12.21
N ILE A 74 10.29 -1.96 -11.40
CA ILE A 74 10.54 -0.52 -11.57
C ILE A 74 11.75 -0.34 -12.49
N ALA A 75 11.51 0.16 -13.71
CA ALA A 75 12.56 0.57 -14.63
C ALA A 75 12.77 2.08 -14.56
N LEU A 76 14.03 2.51 -14.45
CA LEU A 76 14.41 3.92 -14.54
C LEU A 76 14.67 4.23 -16.02
N LYS A 77 13.85 5.12 -16.60
CA LYS A 77 14.18 5.72 -17.89
C LYS A 77 15.05 6.94 -17.65
N ASP A 78 16.32 6.84 -18.00
CA ASP A 78 17.12 8.05 -18.19
C ASP A 78 16.58 8.75 -19.43
N SER A 79 16.16 10.01 -19.25
CA SER A 79 15.66 10.85 -20.34
C SER A 79 16.83 11.27 -21.22
N THR A 80 17.41 10.36 -22.00
CA THR A 80 18.31 10.74 -23.10
C THR A 80 17.45 11.29 -24.23
N ASN A 81 17.03 12.56 -24.10
CA ASN A 81 16.56 13.35 -25.22
C ASN A 81 17.76 13.66 -26.14
N SER A 82 18.22 12.66 -26.90
CA SER A 82 19.10 12.85 -28.05
C SER A 82 18.27 12.72 -29.33
N THR A 83 17.27 13.58 -29.50
CA THR A 83 16.69 13.85 -30.82
C THR A 83 17.39 15.11 -31.35
N MET A 84 18.39 14.93 -32.20
CA MET A 84 18.98 16.02 -32.98
C MET A 84 17.90 16.59 -33.92
N VAL A 85 17.19 17.63 -33.49
CA VAL A 85 16.38 18.45 -34.38
C VAL A 85 17.26 19.58 -34.90
N LYS A 86 17.72 19.46 -36.15
CA LYS A 86 18.26 20.60 -36.89
C LYS A 86 17.09 21.50 -37.30
N THR A 87 16.86 22.59 -36.55
CA THR A 87 16.07 23.71 -37.04
C THR A 87 16.95 24.95 -37.16
N LYS A 88 17.07 25.46 -38.38
CA LYS A 88 17.64 26.78 -38.65
C LYS A 88 16.58 27.82 -38.29
N GLY A 89 16.85 28.69 -37.30
CA GLY A 89 15.99 29.85 -37.05
C GLY A 89 16.13 30.49 -35.66
N VAL A 90 16.73 31.68 -35.63
CA VAL A 90 16.63 32.82 -34.69
C VAL A 90 16.21 32.56 -33.23
N ALA A 91 17.11 32.87 -32.31
CA ALA A 91 17.02 32.64 -30.86
C ALA A 91 16.04 33.59 -30.12
N LYS A 92 15.13 32.99 -29.32
CA LYS A 92 14.44 33.67 -28.20
C LYS A 92 14.74 32.93 -26.89
N LYS A 93 15.20 33.66 -25.88
CA LYS A 93 15.76 33.13 -24.62
C LYS A 93 14.66 33.02 -23.56
N HIS A 94 13.89 31.93 -23.56
CA HIS A 94 13.06 31.53 -22.42
C HIS A 94 13.86 30.60 -21.50
N ARG A 95 14.12 31.02 -20.27
CA ARG A 95 14.69 30.17 -19.22
C ARG A 95 13.61 29.21 -18.70
N HIS A 96 13.40 28.09 -19.39
CA HIS A 96 12.69 26.96 -18.79
C HIS A 96 13.68 26.16 -17.95
N SER A 97 13.53 26.22 -16.63
CA SER A 97 14.18 25.30 -15.70
C SER A 97 13.67 23.90 -16.01
N ALA A 98 14.47 23.11 -16.72
CA ALA A 98 14.16 21.73 -17.04
C ALA A 98 14.14 20.93 -15.72
N ASN A 99 12.96 20.76 -15.14
CA ASN A 99 12.77 19.76 -14.10
C ASN A 99 12.80 18.40 -14.83
N VAL A 100 13.97 17.78 -14.89
CA VAL A 100 14.16 16.45 -15.49
C VAL A 100 13.45 15.45 -14.59
N GLY A 101 12.13 15.34 -14.78
CA GLY A 101 11.28 14.42 -14.06
C GLY A 101 11.69 13.00 -14.44
N ARG A 102 12.32 12.30 -13.50
CA ARG A 102 12.65 10.88 -13.63
C ARG A 102 11.33 10.10 -13.75
N GLN A 103 10.85 9.88 -14.98
CA GLN A 103 9.63 9.10 -15.19
C GLN A 103 9.93 7.63 -14.84
N ARG A 104 9.19 7.11 -13.85
CA ARG A 104 9.23 5.70 -13.49
C ARG A 104 8.38 4.93 -14.50
N GLU A 105 8.94 3.90 -15.11
CA GLU A 105 8.17 2.97 -15.93
C GLU A 105 7.94 1.70 -15.12
N PHE A 106 6.67 1.31 -14.97
CA PHE A 106 6.30 0.04 -14.34
C PHE A 106 6.15 -1.03 -15.40
N LYS A 107 6.91 -2.13 -15.25
CA LYS A 107 6.76 -3.33 -16.06
C LYS A 107 6.09 -4.42 -15.22
N ASN A 108 5.37 -5.32 -15.87
CA ASN A 108 4.71 -6.45 -15.23
C ASN A 108 3.80 -6.04 -14.06
N LEU A 109 3.09 -4.91 -14.20
CA LEU A 109 2.21 -4.38 -13.16
C LEU A 109 1.08 -5.38 -12.87
N GLN A 110 1.01 -5.83 -11.63
CA GLN A 110 -0.08 -6.63 -11.10
C GLN A 110 -0.68 -5.92 -9.89
N GLN A 111 -1.98 -6.10 -9.69
CA GLN A 111 -2.72 -5.48 -8.61
C GLN A 111 -4.00 -6.25 -8.34
N ASP A 112 -4.44 -6.24 -7.08
CA ASP A 112 -5.71 -6.84 -6.67
C ASP A 112 -6.22 -6.17 -5.38
N CYS A 113 -7.48 -6.40 -5.03
CA CYS A 113 -8.11 -5.88 -3.82
C CYS A 113 -9.27 -6.74 -3.32
N GLN A 114 -9.62 -6.58 -2.04
CA GLN A 114 -10.71 -7.31 -1.40
C GLN A 114 -11.42 -6.45 -0.35
N ASP A 115 -12.74 -6.54 -0.34
CA ASP A 115 -13.64 -5.75 0.50
C ASP A 115 -13.87 -6.35 1.89
N CYS A 116 -13.63 -7.65 2.09
CA CYS A 116 -13.85 -8.33 3.38
C CYS A 116 -15.25 -8.05 3.98
N GLY A 117 -16.29 -8.07 3.13
CA GLY A 117 -17.68 -7.80 3.53
C GLY A 117 -18.05 -6.31 3.70
N GLU A 118 -17.11 -5.37 3.52
CA GLU A 118 -17.38 -3.93 3.46
C GLU A 118 -17.32 -3.47 2.00
N SER A 119 -18.44 -3.61 1.28
CA SER A 119 -18.50 -3.36 -0.17
C SER A 119 -17.90 -2.01 -0.59
N GLY A 120 -16.99 -2.05 -1.56
CA GLY A 120 -16.28 -0.90 -2.12
C GLY A 120 -15.02 -0.46 -1.33
N ALA A 121 -14.68 -1.11 -0.22
CA ALA A 121 -13.49 -0.75 0.56
C ALA A 121 -12.16 -1.10 -0.14
N GLY A 122 -12.05 -2.31 -0.70
CA GLY A 122 -10.89 -2.79 -1.45
C GLY A 122 -10.60 -1.93 -2.68
N GLN A 123 -11.60 -1.68 -3.53
CA GLN A 123 -11.43 -0.83 -4.71
C GLN A 123 -11.03 0.61 -4.33
N ARG A 124 -11.54 1.12 -3.20
CA ARG A 124 -11.15 2.43 -2.66
C ARG A 124 -9.68 2.47 -2.24
N LEU A 125 -9.19 1.42 -1.58
CA LEU A 125 -7.78 1.30 -1.22
C LEU A 125 -6.89 1.15 -2.47
N LEU A 126 -7.33 0.37 -3.47
CA LEU A 126 -6.61 0.24 -4.74
C LEU A 126 -6.50 1.58 -5.48
N THR A 127 -7.61 2.33 -5.53
CA THR A 127 -7.65 3.67 -6.13
C THR A 127 -6.71 4.64 -5.41
N LEU A 128 -6.56 4.53 -4.09
CA LEU A 128 -5.59 5.32 -3.33
C LEU A 128 -4.15 5.02 -3.78
N LEU A 129 -3.78 3.74 -3.90
CA LEU A 129 -2.44 3.35 -4.39
C LEU A 129 -2.19 3.80 -5.83
N GLN A 130 -3.19 3.69 -6.71
CA GLN A 130 -3.09 4.11 -8.11
C GLN A 130 -2.89 5.62 -8.23
N ARG A 131 -3.67 6.42 -7.49
CA ARG A 131 -3.58 7.88 -7.51
C ARG A 131 -2.27 8.42 -6.92
N ALA A 132 -1.72 7.74 -5.93
CA ALA A 132 -0.42 8.07 -5.34
C ALA A 132 0.77 7.49 -6.13
N ASP A 133 0.51 6.74 -7.20
CA ASP A 133 1.51 6.03 -7.98
C ASP A 133 2.43 5.09 -7.16
N ILE A 134 1.85 4.48 -6.12
CA ILE A 134 2.55 3.58 -5.20
C ILE A 134 2.45 2.15 -5.73
N VAL A 135 3.59 1.46 -5.84
CA VAL A 135 3.73 0.05 -6.19
C VAL A 135 4.62 -0.67 -5.17
N ASN A 136 4.61 -2.00 -5.21
CA ASN A 136 5.36 -2.88 -4.31
C ASN A 136 4.95 -2.72 -2.84
N VAL A 137 3.64 -2.50 -2.61
CA VAL A 137 3.05 -2.28 -1.28
C VAL A 137 1.73 -3.03 -1.17
N LEU A 138 1.53 -3.66 0.00
CA LEU A 138 0.24 -4.15 0.48
C LEU A 138 -0.28 -3.18 1.54
N ILE A 139 -1.52 -2.73 1.41
CA ILE A 139 -2.25 -1.96 2.43
C ILE A 139 -3.46 -2.76 2.89
N ILE A 140 -3.62 -2.86 4.20
CA ILE A 140 -4.75 -3.52 4.87
C ILE A 140 -5.41 -2.51 5.80
N VAL A 141 -6.73 -2.53 5.89
CA VAL A 141 -7.51 -1.83 6.90
C VAL A 141 -8.38 -2.85 7.63
N THR A 142 -8.30 -2.83 8.95
CA THR A 142 -9.17 -3.60 9.84
C THR A 142 -10.22 -2.67 10.44
N ARG A 143 -11.47 -3.13 10.48
CA ARG A 143 -12.58 -2.41 11.15
C ARG A 143 -13.24 -3.27 12.22
N TRP A 144 -13.40 -2.68 13.40
CA TRP A 144 -14.23 -3.23 14.48
C TRP A 144 -15.55 -2.43 14.57
N TYR A 145 -16.69 -3.11 14.46
CA TYR A 145 -18.00 -2.46 14.55
C TYR A 145 -18.31 -2.00 15.97
N GLY A 146 -18.76 -0.74 16.10
CA GLY A 146 -19.04 -0.10 17.39
C GLY A 146 -20.49 -0.24 17.89
N GLY A 147 -21.36 -0.92 17.14
CA GLY A 147 -22.78 -1.04 17.46
C GLY A 147 -23.69 -0.03 16.74
N VAL A 148 -23.14 1.03 16.13
CA VAL A 148 -23.92 2.06 15.41
C VAL A 148 -23.46 2.17 13.95
N PRO A 149 -24.38 2.20 12.96
CA PRO A 149 -24.04 2.43 11.56
C PRO A 149 -23.40 3.81 11.34
N LEU A 150 -22.28 3.84 10.61
CA LEU A 150 -21.55 5.08 10.31
C LEU A 150 -21.92 5.70 8.95
N GLY A 151 -22.70 5.00 8.12
CA GLY A 151 -23.04 5.45 6.77
C GLY A 151 -21.77 5.71 5.93
N SER A 152 -21.68 6.88 5.28
CA SER A 152 -20.53 7.25 4.45
C SER A 152 -19.25 7.56 5.24
N ALA A 153 -19.35 7.86 6.55
CA ALA A 153 -18.20 8.22 7.37
C ALA A 153 -17.16 7.09 7.48
N ARG A 154 -17.61 5.82 7.49
CA ARG A 154 -16.70 4.65 7.51
C ARG A 154 -15.69 4.66 6.37
N PHE A 155 -16.11 5.07 5.17
CA PHE A 155 -15.23 5.10 4.00
C PHE A 155 -14.20 6.23 4.06
N ARG A 156 -14.55 7.35 4.71
CA ARG A 156 -13.59 8.41 5.01
C ARG A 156 -12.53 7.92 5.99
N HIS A 157 -12.93 7.18 7.02
CA HIS A 157 -12.02 6.62 8.02
C HIS A 157 -11.08 5.58 7.40
N ILE A 158 -11.61 4.65 6.59
CA ILE A 158 -10.81 3.67 5.83
C ILE A 158 -9.72 4.37 5.01
N SER A 159 -10.09 5.43 4.27
CA SER A 159 -9.13 6.17 3.44
C SER A 159 -8.09 6.91 4.29
N SER A 160 -8.52 7.51 5.40
CA SER A 160 -7.66 8.35 6.25
C SER A 160 -6.62 7.50 6.99
N THR A 161 -7.04 6.39 7.60
CA THR A 161 -6.11 5.47 8.27
C THR A 161 -5.14 4.84 7.27
N ALA A 162 -5.62 4.48 6.07
CA ALA A 162 -4.76 3.93 5.02
C ALA A 162 -3.67 4.91 4.59
N ALA A 163 -4.04 6.17 4.34
CA ALA A 163 -3.08 7.21 4.00
C ALA A 163 -2.07 7.47 5.13
N GLU A 164 -2.51 7.44 6.39
CA GLU A 164 -1.61 7.60 7.54
C GLU A 164 -0.59 6.46 7.64
N SER A 165 -1.03 5.21 7.45
CA SER A 165 -0.16 4.03 7.44
C SER A 165 0.88 4.11 6.32
N LEU A 166 0.48 4.50 5.10
CA LEU A 166 1.39 4.70 3.98
C LEU A 166 2.44 5.80 4.25
N LYS A 167 2.04 6.92 4.87
CA LYS A 167 2.97 7.98 5.29
C LYS A 167 3.97 7.49 6.32
N LYS A 168 3.51 6.76 7.35
CA LYS A 168 4.39 6.16 8.36
C LYS A 168 5.38 5.17 7.74
N GLY A 169 4.99 4.47 6.68
CA GLY A 169 5.88 3.59 5.91
C GLY A 169 6.78 4.30 4.90
N GLY A 170 6.70 5.63 4.76
CA GLY A 170 7.50 6.40 3.79
C GLY A 170 7.11 6.17 2.32
N PHE A 171 5.91 5.66 2.06
CA PHE A 171 5.40 5.41 0.71
C PHE A 171 4.63 6.61 0.13
N LEU A 172 4.15 7.51 0.99
CA LEU A 172 3.40 8.72 0.66
C LEU A 172 4.01 9.93 1.38
#